data_AF-A0A9Q1B5I0-F1
#
_entry.id   AF-A0A9Q1B5I0-F1
#
_cell.length_a   1.000
_cell.length_b   1.000
_cell.length_c   1.000
_cell.angle_alpha   90.00
_cell.angle_beta   90.00
_cell.angle_gamma   90.00
#
_symmetry.space_group_name_H-M   'P 1'
#
loop_
_entity.id
_entity.type
_entity.pdbx_description
1 polymer ?
#
loop_
_entity_poly.entity_id
_entity_poly.type
_entity_poly.pdbx_seq_one_letter_code
_entity_poly.pdbx_strand_id
1 'polypeptide(L)'
;MRTREEVEATLQVAKVDPAELHPVVQCLSFGSQADDAAECYLLQLEPELCAELEAGRSLVIRGDREEHAVLCSKDKTYDMKIADTSNTLLFLPGCETPEDFSSDKPTSNILHTQISGISKNFWELRKCRPKLKKLKKLLMENPYGGPDGEKESASASSKVENQTGEALLDQVQASEDEIMHQLKVLKACQIEGYWRMLDFDYEMKLLNHVTQLIYSESWPFSKVPLSICLQELGSLEPAVWLLWISPPDQRLFSCSMLKIYLKTAKKDLIVCSA
;
A
#
# COMPACT_ATOMS: atom_id res chain seq x y z
N MET A 1 -19.21 -37.13 22.69
CA MET A 1 -17.80 -36.99 23.11
C MET A 1 -17.29 -38.39 23.44
N ARG A 2 -16.03 -38.71 23.11
CA ARG A 2 -15.48 -40.06 23.32
C ARG A 2 -15.15 -40.31 24.80
N THR A 3 -15.39 -41.51 25.30
CA THR A 3 -15.04 -41.90 26.69
C THR A 3 -13.65 -42.55 26.77
N ARG A 4 -13.15 -42.77 27.99
CA ARG A 4 -11.83 -43.39 28.21
C ARG A 4 -11.78 -44.83 27.74
N GLU A 5 -12.87 -45.56 27.95
CA GLU A 5 -13.00 -46.95 27.52
C GLU A 5 -12.92 -47.05 25.99
N GLU A 6 -13.52 -46.11 25.27
CA GLU A 6 -13.47 -46.06 23.80
C GLU A 6 -12.05 -45.73 23.29
N VAL A 7 -11.34 -44.82 23.96
CA VAL A 7 -9.94 -44.50 23.65
C VAL A 7 -9.05 -45.72 23.86
N GLU A 8 -9.19 -46.41 24.98
CA GLU A 8 -8.35 -47.56 25.34
C GLU A 8 -8.62 -48.76 24.43
N ALA A 9 -9.89 -48.97 24.05
CA ALA A 9 -10.26 -49.94 23.01
C ALA A 9 -9.61 -49.59 21.66
N THR A 10 -9.54 -48.31 21.30
CA THR A 10 -8.90 -47.85 20.06
C THR A 10 -7.39 -48.11 20.09
N LEU A 11 -6.72 -47.86 21.23
CA LEU A 11 -5.30 -48.17 21.41
C LEU A 11 -5.00 -49.66 21.28
N GLN A 12 -5.84 -50.52 21.88
CA GLN A 12 -5.72 -51.97 21.74
C GLN A 12 -5.85 -52.43 20.28
N VAL A 13 -6.83 -51.92 19.54
CA VAL A 13 -7.01 -52.23 18.12
C VAL A 13 -5.82 -51.76 17.29
N ALA A 14 -5.29 -50.57 17.60
CA ALA A 14 -4.13 -50.00 16.92
C ALA A 14 -2.79 -50.65 17.29
N LYS A 15 -2.76 -51.54 18.30
CA LYS A 15 -1.55 -52.20 18.83
C LYS A 15 -0.46 -51.22 19.28
N VAL A 16 -0.87 -50.08 19.84
CA VAL A 16 0.04 -49.07 20.37
C VAL A 16 0.28 -49.34 21.85
N ASP A 17 1.54 -49.31 22.30
CA ASP A 17 1.89 -49.49 23.71
C ASP A 17 1.58 -48.19 24.50
N PRO A 18 0.70 -48.23 25.51
CA PRO A 18 0.41 -47.05 26.35
C PRO A 18 1.65 -46.49 27.06
N ALA A 19 2.67 -47.31 27.31
CA ALA A 19 3.91 -46.88 27.96
C ALA A 19 4.77 -45.94 27.08
N GLU A 20 4.55 -45.95 25.76
CA GLU A 20 5.23 -45.07 24.80
C GLU A 20 4.48 -43.75 24.58
N LEU A 21 3.31 -43.57 25.20
CA LEU A 21 2.44 -42.41 25.01
C LEU A 21 2.45 -41.48 26.23
N HIS A 22 2.13 -40.21 25.98
CA HIS A 22 1.83 -39.28 27.05
C HIS A 22 0.51 -39.68 27.76
N PRO A 23 0.40 -39.43 29.08
CA PRO A 23 -0.78 -39.79 29.86
C PRO A 23 -2.03 -38.96 29.52
N VAL A 24 -1.85 -37.81 28.85
CA VAL A 24 -2.95 -36.94 28.42
C VAL A 24 -3.41 -37.38 27.03
N VAL A 25 -4.71 -37.67 26.90
CA VAL A 25 -5.32 -38.00 25.61
C VAL A 25 -6.11 -36.80 25.12
N GLN A 26 -5.80 -36.34 23.90
CA GLN A 26 -6.54 -35.28 23.26
C GLN A 26 -7.42 -35.83 22.13
N CYS A 27 -8.73 -35.79 22.34
CA CYS A 27 -9.75 -36.21 21.38
C CYS A 27 -10.15 -35.02 20.50
N LEU A 28 -9.77 -35.07 19.23
CA LEU A 28 -10.17 -34.10 18.23
C LEU A 28 -11.58 -34.42 17.70
N SER A 29 -12.40 -33.39 17.56
CA SER A 29 -13.73 -33.48 16.94
C SER A 29 -13.98 -32.30 16.03
N PHE A 30 -14.75 -32.47 14.96
CA PHE A 30 -15.19 -31.34 14.13
C PHE A 30 -16.28 -30.56 14.90
N GLY A 31 -16.09 -29.26 15.08
CA GLY A 31 -17.14 -28.41 15.65
C GLY A 31 -18.33 -28.28 14.68
N SER A 32 -19.51 -27.92 15.18
CA SER A 32 -20.68 -27.66 14.33
C SER A 32 -20.48 -26.50 13.34
N GLN A 33 -19.48 -25.65 13.59
CA GLN A 33 -19.02 -24.58 12.69
C GLN A 33 -17.95 -25.02 11.69
N ALA A 34 -17.56 -26.29 11.65
CA ALA A 34 -16.59 -26.78 10.67
C ALA A 34 -17.19 -26.84 9.24
N ASP A 35 -18.52 -26.93 9.12
CA ASP A 35 -19.24 -26.83 7.84
C ASP A 35 -19.61 -25.38 7.50
N ASP A 36 -19.91 -24.55 8.51
CA ASP A 36 -20.09 -23.08 8.41
C ASP A 36 -18.75 -22.35 8.62
N ALA A 37 -17.66 -22.96 8.16
CA ALA A 37 -16.30 -22.49 8.40
C ALA A 37 -16.21 -21.01 8.00
N ALA A 38 -16.08 -20.13 9.01
CA ALA A 38 -15.46 -18.85 8.78
C ALA A 38 -14.19 -19.16 7.99
N GLU A 39 -14.11 -18.67 6.75
CA GLU A 39 -13.03 -18.99 5.82
C GLU A 39 -11.73 -18.42 6.41
N CYS A 40 -11.12 -19.19 7.30
CA CYS A 40 -9.89 -18.83 7.99
C CYS A 40 -8.76 -19.06 7.00
N TYR A 41 -8.22 -17.96 6.48
CA TYR A 41 -7.07 -17.98 5.62
C TYR A 41 -5.79 -17.85 6.45
N LEU A 42 -4.78 -18.63 6.08
CA LEU A 42 -3.44 -18.45 6.59
C LEU A 42 -2.69 -17.45 5.73
N LEU A 43 -2.00 -16.52 6.38
CA LEU A 43 -1.12 -15.56 5.74
C LEU A 43 0.27 -15.68 6.37
N GLN A 44 1.26 -16.02 5.55
CA GLN A 44 2.64 -16.04 5.98
C GLN A 44 3.18 -14.61 6.02
N LEU A 45 3.66 -14.21 7.19
CA LEU A 45 4.23 -12.90 7.44
C LEU A 45 5.72 -13.02 7.76
N GLU A 46 6.53 -12.12 7.19
CA GLU A 46 7.91 -11.93 7.63
C GLU A 46 7.92 -11.30 9.03
N PRO A 47 8.98 -11.53 9.84
CA PRO A 47 9.07 -10.98 11.20
C PRO A 47 8.88 -9.45 11.29
N GLU A 48 9.33 -8.72 10.26
CA GLU A 48 9.10 -7.27 10.17
C GLU A 48 7.60 -6.94 10.15
N LEU A 49 6.81 -7.62 9.32
CA LEU A 49 5.37 -7.41 9.19
C LEU A 49 4.60 -7.85 10.44
N CYS A 50 5.03 -8.94 11.08
CA CYS A 50 4.47 -9.35 12.37
C CYS A 50 4.64 -8.24 13.42
N ALA A 51 5.86 -7.69 13.54
CA ALA A 51 6.13 -6.59 14.47
C ALA A 51 5.32 -5.32 14.13
N GLU A 52 4.99 -5.08 12.85
CA GLU A 52 4.08 -4.00 12.48
C GLU A 52 2.66 -4.21 12.99
N LEU A 53 2.10 -5.41 12.80
CA LEU A 53 0.77 -5.75 13.29
C LEU A 53 0.69 -5.75 14.81
N GLU A 54 1.70 -6.31 15.49
CA GLU A 54 1.79 -6.32 16.95
C GLU A 54 1.92 -4.90 17.53
N ALA A 55 2.56 -3.99 16.80
CA ALA A 55 2.61 -2.57 17.16
C ALA A 55 1.30 -1.80 16.87
N GLY A 56 0.24 -2.48 16.42
CA GLY A 56 -1.06 -1.90 16.12
C GLY A 56 -1.14 -1.18 14.77
N ARG A 57 -0.17 -1.40 13.87
CA ARG A 57 -0.26 -0.91 12.48
C ARG A 57 -1.15 -1.82 11.65
N SER A 58 -1.77 -1.27 10.61
CA SER A 58 -2.65 -2.00 9.70
C SER A 58 -1.95 -2.33 8.39
N LEU A 59 -2.23 -3.52 7.85
CA LEU A 59 -1.91 -3.89 6.48
C LEU A 59 -3.17 -3.80 5.62
N VAL A 60 -3.04 -3.36 4.38
CA VAL A 60 -4.18 -3.12 3.47
C VAL A 60 -4.01 -3.96 2.21
N ILE A 61 -5.05 -4.69 1.82
CA ILE A 61 -5.08 -5.41 0.55
C ILE A 61 -5.58 -4.45 -0.53
N ARG A 62 -4.82 -4.33 -1.62
CA ARG A 62 -5.12 -3.44 -2.74
C ARG A 62 -5.11 -4.21 -4.07
N GLY A 63 -5.97 -3.83 -4.99
CA GLY A 63 -6.08 -4.46 -6.30
C GLY A 63 -7.46 -4.25 -6.90
N ASP A 64 -7.49 -4.00 -8.19
CA ASP A 64 -8.74 -3.90 -8.96
C ASP A 64 -9.32 -5.29 -9.26
N ARG A 65 -10.58 -5.37 -9.71
CA ARG A 65 -11.28 -6.64 -10.01
C ARG A 65 -10.59 -7.49 -11.07
N GLU A 66 -9.86 -6.85 -11.98
CA GLU A 66 -9.15 -7.50 -13.08
C GLU A 66 -7.66 -7.75 -12.77
N GLU A 67 -7.19 -7.35 -11.59
CA GLU A 67 -5.80 -7.44 -11.17
C GLU A 67 -5.61 -8.45 -10.03
N HIS A 68 -4.41 -9.01 -9.91
CA HIS A 68 -4.06 -9.84 -8.75
C HIS A 68 -3.99 -8.96 -7.49
N ALA A 69 -4.38 -9.44 -6.31
CA ALA A 69 -4.28 -8.65 -5.08
C ALA A 69 -2.81 -8.48 -4.60
N VAL A 70 -2.50 -7.32 -4.03
CA VAL A 70 -1.24 -7.05 -3.32
C VAL A 70 -1.54 -6.66 -1.88
N LEU A 71 -0.63 -6.98 -0.97
CA LEU A 71 -0.67 -6.50 0.41
C LEU A 71 0.27 -5.30 0.55
N CYS A 72 -0.22 -4.21 1.11
CA CYS A 72 0.53 -3.00 1.34
C CYS A 72 0.67 -2.76 2.84
N SER A 73 1.92 -2.56 3.25
CA SER A 73 2.26 -1.87 4.50
C SER A 73 2.21 -0.34 4.25
N LYS A 74 2.73 0.45 5.20
CA LYS A 74 2.82 1.90 5.03
C LYS A 74 3.74 2.30 3.87
N ASP A 75 4.87 1.62 3.71
CA ASP A 75 5.98 2.02 2.82
C ASP A 75 6.41 0.96 1.80
N LYS A 76 5.88 -0.27 1.89
CA LYS A 76 6.24 -1.39 1.01
C LYS A 76 5.01 -2.13 0.48
N THR A 77 5.12 -2.64 -0.75
CA THR A 77 4.14 -3.53 -1.38
C THR A 77 4.65 -4.97 -1.50
N TYR A 78 3.75 -5.93 -1.30
CA TYR A 78 3.98 -7.36 -1.35
C TYR A 78 2.98 -8.04 -2.29
N ASP A 79 3.46 -8.82 -3.24
CA ASP A 79 2.61 -9.71 -4.04
C ASP A 79 2.09 -10.85 -3.15
N MET A 80 0.81 -11.18 -3.29
CA MET A 80 0.16 -12.29 -2.60
C MET A 80 0.06 -13.50 -3.53
N LYS A 81 0.48 -14.67 -3.06
CA LYS A 81 0.37 -15.93 -3.80
C LYS A 81 -0.16 -17.05 -2.91
N ILE A 82 -1.04 -17.89 -3.46
CA ILE A 82 -1.49 -19.09 -2.77
C ILE A 82 -0.42 -20.17 -2.94
N ALA A 83 0.02 -20.76 -1.83
CA ALA A 83 0.85 -21.94 -1.79
C ALA A 83 0.04 -23.12 -1.26
N ASP A 84 -0.19 -24.11 -2.12
CA ASP A 84 -0.86 -25.35 -1.74
C ASP A 84 0.08 -26.25 -0.94
N THR A 85 -0.45 -26.89 0.09
CA THR A 85 0.26 -27.85 0.93
C THR A 85 -0.21 -29.26 0.65
N SER A 86 0.70 -30.24 0.61
CA SER A 86 0.33 -31.66 0.54
C SER A 86 -0.42 -32.13 1.79
N ASN A 87 -0.22 -31.41 2.90
CA ASN A 87 -0.81 -31.71 4.20
C ASN A 87 -2.01 -30.80 4.44
N THR A 88 -2.99 -31.31 5.18
CA THR A 88 -4.13 -30.53 5.65
C THR A 88 -3.76 -29.87 6.98
N LEU A 89 -3.93 -28.56 7.06
CA LEU A 89 -3.68 -27.75 8.24
C LEU A 89 -4.99 -27.63 9.03
N LEU A 90 -4.95 -27.99 10.32
CA LEU A 90 -6.11 -27.94 11.20
C LEU A 90 -5.93 -26.80 12.22
N PHE A 91 -6.95 -25.97 12.38
CA PHE A 91 -6.97 -24.93 13.41
C PHE A 91 -7.61 -25.49 14.68
N LEU A 92 -6.79 -25.57 15.71
CA LEU A 92 -7.15 -26.14 17.01
C LEU A 92 -6.87 -25.11 18.11
N PRO A 93 -7.73 -24.10 18.31
CA PRO A 93 -7.52 -23.11 19.36
C PRO A 93 -7.55 -23.81 20.73
N GLY A 94 -6.49 -23.62 21.52
CA GLY A 94 -6.34 -24.27 22.82
C GLY A 94 -5.91 -25.74 22.75
N CYS A 95 -5.36 -26.20 21.63
CA CYS A 95 -4.67 -27.49 21.58
C CYS A 95 -3.40 -27.44 22.43
N GLU A 96 -3.17 -28.46 23.25
CA GLU A 96 -1.94 -28.57 24.02
C GLU A 96 -0.93 -29.40 23.23
N THR A 97 0.30 -28.92 23.16
CA THR A 97 1.42 -29.65 22.57
C THR A 97 2.10 -30.52 23.62
N PRO A 98 2.96 -31.49 23.23
CA PRO A 98 3.73 -32.29 24.18
C PRO A 98 4.50 -31.47 25.23
N GLU A 99 4.92 -30.26 24.86
CA GLU A 99 5.67 -29.32 25.71
C GLU A 99 4.78 -28.66 26.79
N ASP A 100 3.47 -28.57 26.55
CA ASP A 100 2.48 -27.98 27.47
C ASP A 100 2.00 -28.96 28.56
N PHE A 101 2.30 -30.25 28.39
CA PHE A 101 2.01 -31.30 29.35
C PHE A 101 3.08 -31.30 30.45
N SER A 102 3.01 -30.30 31.33
CA SER A 102 3.78 -30.32 32.58
C SER A 102 3.42 -31.55 33.43
N SER A 103 4.41 -32.06 34.16
CA SER A 103 4.31 -33.24 35.04
C SER A 103 3.32 -33.11 36.21
N ASP A 104 2.79 -31.90 36.45
CA ASP A 104 1.86 -31.60 37.56
C ASP A 104 0.38 -31.69 37.15
N LYS A 105 0.06 -31.89 35.85
CA LYS A 105 -1.32 -32.10 35.42
C LYS A 105 -1.76 -33.55 35.71
N PRO A 106 -2.97 -33.77 36.26
CA PRO A 106 -3.46 -35.11 36.54
C PRO A 106 -3.53 -35.93 35.25
N THR A 107 -2.86 -37.07 35.26
CA THR A 107 -2.63 -38.06 34.17
C THR A 107 -3.89 -38.78 33.67
N SER A 108 -5.08 -38.22 33.93
CA SER A 108 -6.38 -38.89 33.77
C SER A 108 -7.36 -38.13 32.88
N ASN A 109 -7.00 -36.95 32.38
CA ASN A 109 -7.97 -36.10 31.70
C ASN A 109 -7.93 -36.31 30.19
N ILE A 110 -9.07 -36.70 29.63
CA ILE A 110 -9.31 -36.63 28.19
C ILE A 110 -9.63 -35.18 27.88
N LEU A 111 -8.78 -34.55 27.08
CA LEU A 111 -9.02 -33.22 26.55
C LEU A 111 -9.84 -33.36 25.27
N HIS A 112 -10.98 -32.69 25.22
CA HIS A 112 -11.75 -32.60 23.99
C HIS A 112 -11.48 -31.26 23.33
N THR A 113 -10.97 -31.30 22.11
CA THR A 113 -10.66 -30.09 21.33
C THR A 113 -11.43 -30.13 20.04
N GLN A 114 -12.01 -28.98 19.69
CA GLN A 114 -12.76 -28.83 18.45
C GLN A 114 -11.88 -28.24 17.37
N ILE A 115 -11.97 -28.81 16.17
CA ILE A 115 -11.39 -28.25 14.96
C ILE A 115 -12.25 -27.05 14.58
N SER A 116 -11.64 -25.87 14.65
CA SER A 116 -12.27 -24.58 14.32
C SER A 116 -12.14 -24.24 12.84
N GLY A 117 -11.23 -24.88 12.12
CA GLY A 117 -11.11 -24.70 10.68
C GLY A 117 -10.07 -25.61 10.06
N ILE A 118 -10.10 -25.65 8.74
CA ILE A 118 -9.26 -26.51 7.93
C ILE A 118 -8.75 -25.67 6.77
N SER A 119 -7.44 -25.71 6.51
CA SER A 119 -6.87 -25.15 5.30
C SER A 119 -5.98 -26.16 4.58
N LYS A 120 -5.93 -26.07 3.26
CA LYS A 120 -5.01 -26.83 2.40
C LYS A 120 -3.99 -25.94 1.70
N ASN A 121 -4.02 -24.65 2.01
CA ASN A 121 -3.13 -23.67 1.45
C ASN A 121 -2.90 -22.50 2.41
N PHE A 122 -1.93 -21.68 2.07
CA PHE A 122 -1.67 -20.42 2.76
C PHE A 122 -1.23 -19.37 1.75
N TRP A 123 -1.40 -18.11 2.12
CA TRP A 123 -0.96 -16.98 1.34
C TRP A 123 0.49 -16.66 1.68
N GLU A 124 1.36 -16.74 0.69
CA GLU A 124 2.74 -16.27 0.75
C GLU A 124 2.82 -14.82 0.28
N LEU A 125 3.61 -14.03 1.02
CA LEU A 125 3.94 -12.67 0.66
C LEU A 125 5.33 -12.60 0.06
N ARG A 126 5.46 -11.92 -1.08
CA ARG A 126 6.77 -11.59 -1.65
C ARG A 126 6.87 -10.10 -1.91
N LYS A 127 7.86 -9.45 -1.30
CA LYS A 127 8.15 -8.04 -1.56
C LYS A 127 8.32 -7.81 -3.06
N CYS A 128 7.55 -6.88 -3.61
CA CYS A 128 7.55 -6.59 -5.04
C CYS A 128 7.80 -5.09 -5.28
N ARG A 129 7.94 -4.71 -6.55
CA ARG A 129 8.01 -3.29 -6.92
C ARG A 129 6.59 -2.77 -7.14
N PRO A 130 6.24 -1.59 -6.63
CA PRO A 130 4.89 -1.03 -6.77
C PRO A 130 4.57 -0.78 -8.25
N LYS A 131 3.32 -1.06 -8.66
CA LYS A 131 2.91 -0.94 -10.07
C LYS A 131 2.47 0.49 -10.42
N LEU A 132 3.42 1.41 -10.36
CA LEU A 132 3.22 2.85 -10.51
C LEU A 132 2.91 3.33 -11.95
N LYS A 133 2.94 2.42 -12.93
CA LYS A 133 2.54 2.74 -14.32
C LYS A 133 1.06 3.12 -14.43
N LYS A 134 0.19 2.46 -13.65
CA LYS A 134 -1.25 2.73 -13.61
C LYS A 134 -1.52 4.13 -13.07
N LEU A 135 -0.84 4.54 -12.00
CA LEU A 135 -0.90 5.89 -11.45
C LEU A 135 -0.63 6.96 -12.51
N LYS A 136 0.47 6.81 -13.28
CA LYS A 136 0.78 7.76 -14.36
C LYS A 136 -0.34 7.82 -15.41
N LYS A 137 -0.90 6.68 -15.80
CA LYS A 137 -2.00 6.63 -16.77
C LYS A 137 -3.23 7.39 -16.25
N LEU A 138 -3.67 7.12 -15.01
CA LEU A 138 -4.81 7.78 -14.37
C LEU A 138 -4.64 9.31 -14.30
N LEU A 139 -3.43 9.77 -13.99
CA LEU A 139 -3.13 11.21 -13.93
C LEU A 139 -3.10 11.88 -15.31
N MET A 140 -2.79 11.13 -16.37
CA MET A 140 -2.76 11.62 -17.75
C MET A 140 -4.14 11.60 -18.44
N GLU A 141 -5.14 10.95 -17.85
CA GLU A 141 -6.50 10.90 -18.43
C GLU A 141 -7.23 12.25 -18.39
N ASN A 142 -6.85 13.10 -17.43
CA ASN A 142 -7.38 14.45 -17.30
C ASN A 142 -6.29 15.38 -16.75
N PRO A 143 -5.34 15.84 -17.59
CA PRO A 143 -4.34 16.81 -17.18
C PRO A 143 -4.98 18.18 -16.95
N TYR A 144 -4.39 18.97 -16.06
CA TYR A 144 -4.86 20.30 -15.73
C TYR A 144 -4.39 21.32 -16.77
N GLY A 145 -5.34 21.89 -17.52
CA GLY A 145 -5.09 22.87 -18.58
C GLY A 145 -5.08 24.34 -18.12
N GLY A 146 -5.26 24.61 -16.83
CA GLY A 146 -5.29 25.97 -16.27
C GLY A 146 -6.69 26.46 -15.88
N PRO A 147 -6.78 27.63 -15.21
CA PRO A 147 -8.05 28.17 -14.68
C PRO A 147 -9.11 28.44 -15.75
N ASP A 148 -8.68 28.77 -16.96
CA ASP A 148 -9.57 29.03 -18.10
C ASP A 148 -10.06 27.73 -18.75
N GLY A 149 -9.22 26.68 -18.78
CA GLY A 149 -9.55 25.38 -19.37
C GLY A 149 -10.55 24.55 -18.55
N GLU A 150 -10.56 24.71 -17.22
CA GLU A 150 -11.53 24.03 -16.35
C GLU A 150 -12.98 24.49 -16.61
N LYS A 151 -13.18 25.76 -17.02
CA LYS A 151 -14.52 26.31 -17.30
C LYS A 151 -15.18 25.66 -18.52
N GLU A 152 -14.40 25.08 -19.42
CA GLU A 152 -14.89 24.37 -20.61
C GLU A 152 -15.08 22.86 -20.35
N SER A 153 -14.45 22.31 -19.30
CA SER A 153 -14.36 20.86 -19.00
C SER A 153 -15.41 20.34 -18.00
N ALA A 154 -16.45 21.11 -17.70
CA ALA A 154 -17.49 20.77 -16.71
C ALA A 154 -18.26 19.45 -16.98
N SER A 155 -18.03 18.80 -18.13
CA SER A 155 -18.56 17.47 -18.49
C SER A 155 -17.67 16.30 -18.05
N ALA A 156 -16.51 16.53 -17.43
CA ALA A 156 -15.51 15.52 -17.07
C ALA A 156 -15.58 15.04 -15.59
N SER A 157 -16.66 15.34 -14.85
CA SER A 157 -16.76 15.11 -13.41
C SER A 157 -16.42 13.68 -12.96
N SER A 158 -16.85 12.66 -13.69
CA SER A 158 -16.56 11.25 -13.34
C SER A 158 -15.09 10.85 -13.50
N LYS A 159 -14.33 11.51 -14.38
CA LYS A 159 -12.88 11.25 -14.53
C LYS A 159 -12.06 11.92 -13.44
N VAL A 160 -12.57 13.03 -12.92
CA VAL A 160 -11.95 13.81 -11.85
C VAL A 160 -12.06 13.07 -10.52
N GLU A 161 -13.20 12.44 -10.22
CA GLU A 161 -13.42 11.69 -8.97
C GLU A 161 -12.40 10.55 -8.76
N ASN A 162 -11.96 9.91 -9.85
CA ASN A 162 -10.95 8.84 -9.82
C ASN A 162 -9.52 9.32 -9.49
N GLN A 163 -9.31 10.63 -9.33
CA GLN A 163 -8.01 11.24 -9.06
C GLN A 163 -7.87 11.77 -7.61
N THR A 164 -8.82 11.45 -6.73
CA THR A 164 -8.67 11.74 -5.29
C THR A 164 -7.59 10.85 -4.67
N GLY A 165 -6.97 11.31 -3.57
CA GLY A 165 -5.94 10.52 -2.87
C GLY A 165 -6.42 9.12 -2.48
N GLU A 166 -7.67 9.02 -1.99
CA GLU A 166 -8.31 7.76 -1.64
C GLU A 166 -8.58 6.90 -2.87
N ALA A 167 -9.15 7.47 -3.96
CA ALA A 167 -9.40 6.71 -5.18
C ALA A 167 -8.10 6.19 -5.83
N LEU A 168 -6.99 6.93 -5.71
CA LEU A 168 -5.67 6.47 -6.16
C LEU A 168 -5.16 5.31 -5.31
N LEU A 169 -5.36 5.33 -4.00
CA LEU A 169 -5.00 4.24 -3.10
C LEU A 169 -5.80 2.97 -3.37
N ASP A 170 -7.07 3.09 -3.76
CA ASP A 170 -7.93 1.94 -4.07
C ASP A 170 -7.59 1.32 -5.44
N GLN A 171 -7.20 2.12 -6.42
CA GLN A 171 -6.94 1.66 -7.78
C GLN A 171 -5.49 1.22 -8.04
N VAL A 172 -4.51 1.78 -7.31
CA VAL A 172 -3.09 1.57 -7.57
C VAL A 172 -2.49 0.57 -6.59
N GLN A 173 -1.82 -0.43 -7.15
CA GLN A 173 -1.13 -1.50 -6.40
C GLN A 173 0.21 -1.02 -5.84
N ALA A 174 0.14 -0.18 -4.81
CA ALA A 174 1.29 0.43 -4.16
C ALA A 174 0.97 0.78 -2.70
N SER A 175 2.00 0.94 -1.87
CA SER A 175 1.85 1.54 -0.54
C SER A 175 1.56 3.04 -0.65
N GLU A 176 1.09 3.64 0.46
CA GLU A 176 0.78 5.07 0.47
C GLU A 176 2.02 5.91 0.21
N ASP A 177 3.13 5.61 0.90
CA ASP A 177 4.38 6.35 0.74
C ASP A 177 4.95 6.21 -0.69
N GLU A 178 4.80 5.03 -1.34
CA GLU A 178 5.22 4.82 -2.72
C GLU A 178 4.37 5.62 -3.72
N ILE A 179 3.06 5.72 -3.53
CA ILE A 179 2.19 6.57 -4.35
C ILE A 179 2.57 8.04 -4.17
N MET A 180 2.71 8.49 -2.93
CA MET A 180 3.09 9.87 -2.61
C MET A 180 4.46 10.23 -3.16
N HIS A 181 5.43 9.31 -3.09
CA HIS A 181 6.73 9.48 -3.71
C HIS A 181 6.61 9.60 -5.23
N GLN A 182 5.84 8.71 -5.87
CA GLN A 182 5.66 8.75 -7.31
C GLN A 182 4.93 10.00 -7.79
N LEU A 183 3.95 10.50 -7.05
CA LEU A 183 3.26 11.77 -7.35
C LEU A 183 4.26 12.93 -7.41
N LYS A 184 5.21 12.99 -6.46
CA LYS A 184 6.31 13.97 -6.47
C LYS A 184 7.23 13.80 -7.67
N VAL A 185 7.59 12.55 -8.01
CA VAL A 185 8.44 12.25 -9.18
C VAL A 185 7.75 12.66 -10.50
N LEU A 186 6.43 12.47 -10.59
CA LEU A 186 5.61 12.87 -11.73
C LEU A 186 5.28 14.37 -11.73
N LYS A 187 5.63 15.11 -10.67
CA LYS A 187 5.24 16.51 -10.44
C LYS A 187 3.72 16.71 -10.49
N ALA A 188 2.98 15.69 -10.06
CA ALA A 188 1.55 15.80 -9.88
C ALA A 188 1.27 16.80 -8.76
N CYS A 189 0.27 17.65 -8.98
CA CYS A 189 -0.14 18.70 -8.06
C CYS A 189 -1.54 18.38 -7.54
N GLN A 190 -1.81 18.72 -6.28
CA GLN A 190 -3.16 18.60 -5.72
C GLN A 190 -3.93 19.90 -6.00
N ILE A 191 -4.95 19.82 -6.86
CA ILE A 191 -5.77 20.94 -7.32
C ILE A 191 -7.22 20.64 -6.97
N GLU A 192 -7.83 21.48 -6.14
CA GLU A 192 -9.23 21.31 -5.69
C GLU A 192 -9.52 19.94 -5.06
N GLY A 193 -8.52 19.33 -4.40
CA GLY A 193 -8.63 18.00 -3.78
C GLY A 193 -8.24 16.82 -4.69
N TYR A 194 -7.95 17.07 -5.97
CA TYR A 194 -7.60 16.05 -6.96
C TYR A 194 -6.12 16.10 -7.34
N TRP A 195 -5.50 14.94 -7.50
CA TRP A 195 -4.13 14.85 -8.02
C TRP A 195 -4.14 14.92 -9.55
N ARG A 196 -3.50 15.93 -10.12
CA ARG A 196 -3.42 16.12 -11.56
C ARG A 196 -2.00 16.45 -12.02
N MET A 197 -1.66 16.00 -13.23
CA MET A 197 -0.48 16.50 -13.94
C MET A 197 -0.85 17.77 -14.70
N LEU A 198 0.11 18.70 -14.84
CA LEU A 198 -0.10 19.89 -15.66
C LEU A 198 -0.05 19.49 -17.15
N ASP A 199 -0.97 20.04 -17.94
CA ASP A 199 -0.90 19.91 -19.39
C ASP A 199 0.33 20.65 -19.94
N PHE A 200 0.89 20.15 -21.03
CA PHE A 200 2.11 20.72 -21.64
C PHE A 200 1.94 22.19 -22.03
N ASP A 201 0.79 22.56 -22.61
CA ASP A 201 0.56 23.93 -23.05
C ASP A 201 0.45 24.87 -21.85
N TYR A 202 -0.15 24.39 -20.77
CA TYR A 202 -0.23 25.12 -19.51
C TYR A 202 1.14 25.24 -18.82
N GLU A 203 1.97 24.18 -18.84
CA GLU A 203 3.36 24.24 -18.38
C GLU A 203 4.16 25.32 -19.14
N MET A 204 3.93 25.45 -20.45
CA MET A 204 4.55 26.51 -21.28
C MET A 204 4.05 27.90 -20.94
N LYS A 205 2.74 28.06 -20.67
CA LYS A 205 2.17 29.33 -20.21
C LYS A 205 2.79 29.77 -18.89
N LEU A 206 2.85 28.87 -17.90
CA LEU A 206 3.46 29.14 -16.59
C LEU A 206 4.95 29.48 -16.72
N LEU A 207 5.69 28.72 -17.54
CA LEU A 207 7.09 28.98 -17.82
C LEU A 207 7.29 30.39 -18.40
N ASN A 208 6.45 30.80 -19.34
CA ASN A 208 6.52 32.13 -19.93
C ASN A 208 6.24 33.21 -18.89
N HIS A 209 5.19 33.07 -18.07
CA HIS A 209 4.87 34.03 -17.01
C HIS A 209 6.04 34.24 -16.04
N VAL A 210 6.65 33.13 -15.57
CA VAL A 210 7.81 33.19 -14.68
C VAL A 210 9.01 33.85 -15.35
N THR A 211 9.24 33.53 -16.63
CA THR A 211 10.34 34.12 -17.41
C THR A 211 10.15 35.62 -17.60
N GLN A 212 8.93 36.08 -17.90
CA GLN A 212 8.60 37.50 -18.01
C GLN A 212 8.82 38.24 -16.69
N LEU A 213 8.41 37.64 -15.57
CA LEU A 213 8.63 38.23 -14.25
C LEU A 213 10.13 38.36 -13.92
N ILE A 214 10.93 37.33 -14.22
CA ILE A 214 12.39 37.38 -14.06
C ILE A 214 13.00 38.53 -14.88
N TYR A 215 12.56 38.72 -16.12
CA TYR A 215 13.04 39.82 -16.96
C TYR A 215 12.59 41.19 -16.45
N SER A 216 11.33 41.34 -16.05
CA SER A 216 10.77 42.59 -15.50
C SER A 216 11.54 43.04 -14.26
N GLU A 217 11.72 42.13 -13.31
CA GLU A 217 12.40 42.42 -12.04
C GLU A 217 13.94 42.33 -12.16
N SER A 218 14.46 42.09 -13.37
CA SER A 218 15.89 41.94 -13.65
C SER A 218 16.58 40.92 -12.72
N TRP A 219 15.87 39.86 -12.33
CA TRP A 219 16.43 38.86 -11.44
C TRP A 219 17.49 38.02 -12.15
N PRO A 220 18.61 37.71 -11.47
CA PRO A 220 19.50 36.70 -11.98
C PRO A 220 18.77 35.37 -11.96
N PHE A 221 18.83 34.65 -13.08
CA PHE A 221 18.35 33.29 -13.19
C PHE A 221 18.90 32.42 -12.04
N SER A 222 20.10 32.65 -11.54
CA SER A 222 20.63 31.89 -10.40
C SER A 222 20.00 32.20 -9.03
N LYS A 223 19.13 33.21 -8.88
CA LYS A 223 18.46 33.56 -7.62
C LYS A 223 17.08 34.15 -7.88
N VAL A 224 16.10 33.28 -8.10
CA VAL A 224 14.69 33.68 -8.29
C VAL A 224 13.95 33.54 -6.95
N PRO A 225 13.40 34.63 -6.38
CA PRO A 225 12.67 34.61 -5.13
C PRO A 225 11.27 34.01 -5.30
N LEU A 226 11.08 32.79 -4.80
CA LEU A 226 9.81 32.05 -4.93
C LEU A 226 8.62 32.81 -4.29
N SER A 227 8.86 33.49 -3.17
CA SER A 227 7.86 34.28 -2.46
C SER A 227 7.28 35.43 -3.29
N ILE A 228 8.12 36.11 -4.08
CA ILE A 228 7.67 37.21 -4.94
C ILE A 228 6.99 36.65 -6.18
N CYS A 229 7.50 35.55 -6.76
CA CYS A 229 6.78 34.87 -7.84
C CYS A 229 5.36 34.47 -7.41
N LEU A 230 5.18 34.03 -6.17
CA LEU A 230 3.88 33.71 -5.60
C LEU A 230 2.97 34.92 -5.43
N GLN A 231 3.50 36.02 -4.92
CA GLN A 231 2.72 37.22 -4.71
C GLN A 231 2.19 37.78 -6.04
N GLU A 232 3.05 37.82 -7.05
CA GLU A 232 2.69 38.40 -8.35
C GLU A 232 1.85 37.44 -9.21
N LEU A 233 2.25 36.17 -9.31
CA LEU A 233 1.57 35.18 -10.16
C LEU A 233 0.41 34.45 -9.45
N GLY A 234 0.35 34.48 -8.12
CA GLY A 234 -0.70 33.80 -7.34
C GLY A 234 -2.10 34.39 -7.54
N SER A 235 -2.18 35.61 -8.07
CA SER A 235 -3.45 36.23 -8.48
C SER A 235 -3.99 35.67 -9.81
N LEU A 236 -3.10 35.13 -10.66
CA LEU A 236 -3.39 34.65 -12.00
C LEU A 236 -3.48 33.12 -12.07
N GLU A 237 -2.71 32.42 -11.24
CA GLU A 237 -2.53 30.98 -11.32
C GLU A 237 -2.60 30.36 -9.90
N PRO A 238 -3.23 29.18 -9.72
CA PRO A 238 -3.40 28.56 -8.41
C PRO A 238 -2.04 28.19 -7.78
N ALA A 239 -1.91 28.34 -6.46
CA ALA A 239 -0.66 28.10 -5.72
C ALA A 239 -0.07 26.68 -5.89
N VAL A 240 -0.82 25.76 -6.48
CA VAL A 240 -0.44 24.38 -6.80
C VAL A 240 0.75 24.28 -7.77
N TRP A 241 0.98 25.27 -8.64
CA TRP A 241 2.16 25.29 -9.52
C TRP A 241 3.49 25.42 -8.74
N LEU A 242 3.43 25.75 -7.44
CA LEU A 242 4.58 25.70 -6.54
C LEU A 242 5.25 24.33 -6.49
N LEU A 243 4.46 23.26 -6.46
CA LEU A 243 5.00 21.88 -6.45
C LEU A 243 5.71 21.57 -7.76
N TRP A 244 5.32 22.23 -8.85
CA TRP A 244 5.95 22.09 -10.16
C TRP A 244 7.28 22.86 -10.25
N ILE A 245 7.34 24.06 -9.64
CA ILE A 245 8.55 24.91 -9.63
C ILE A 245 9.56 24.50 -8.56
N SER A 246 9.09 24.19 -7.36
CA SER A 246 9.95 23.80 -6.25
C SER A 246 10.43 22.36 -6.43
N PRO A 247 11.73 22.10 -6.62
CA PRO A 247 12.25 20.74 -6.54
C PRO A 247 11.98 20.13 -5.15
N PRO A 248 11.91 18.79 -5.04
CA PRO A 248 11.89 18.11 -3.74
C PRO A 248 13.16 18.39 -2.90
N ASP A 249 14.24 18.88 -3.52
CA ASP A 249 15.55 19.06 -2.89
C ASP A 249 15.95 20.54 -2.66
N GLN A 250 15.01 21.49 -2.82
CA GLN A 250 15.15 22.97 -2.67
C GLN A 250 16.33 23.67 -3.38
N ARG A 251 17.26 22.96 -4.01
CA ARG A 251 18.55 23.51 -4.50
C ARG A 251 18.56 23.87 -5.99
N LEU A 252 17.65 23.34 -6.81
CA LEU A 252 17.67 23.53 -8.27
C LEU A 252 16.25 23.44 -8.88
N PHE A 253 15.80 24.44 -9.65
CA PHE A 253 14.52 24.38 -10.39
C PHE A 253 14.42 23.05 -11.15
N SER A 254 13.35 22.28 -10.95
CA SER A 254 13.21 20.94 -11.54
C SER A 254 12.53 20.95 -12.91
N CYS A 255 12.10 22.09 -13.44
CA CYS A 255 11.50 22.12 -14.77
C CYS A 255 12.55 21.73 -15.82
N SER A 256 12.44 20.53 -16.37
CA SER A 256 13.30 19.99 -17.43
C SER A 256 13.31 20.94 -18.63
N MET A 257 12.20 21.62 -18.91
CA MET A 257 12.11 22.62 -19.98
C MET A 257 12.80 23.93 -19.64
N LEU A 258 12.75 24.41 -18.39
CA LEU A 258 13.55 25.57 -17.95
C LEU A 258 15.03 25.23 -17.93
N LYS A 259 15.42 24.02 -17.49
CA LYS A 259 16.80 23.53 -17.63
C LYS A 259 17.21 23.41 -19.09
N ILE A 260 16.36 22.93 -20.00
CA ILE A 260 16.67 22.88 -21.44
C ILE A 260 16.81 24.30 -22.00
N TYR A 261 15.88 25.21 -21.69
CA TYR A 261 15.91 26.61 -22.08
C TYR A 261 17.18 27.30 -21.57
N LEU A 262 17.49 27.12 -20.29
CA LEU A 262 18.67 27.68 -19.63
C LEU A 262 19.97 27.03 -20.08
N LYS A 263 19.99 25.72 -20.36
CA LYS A 263 21.15 25.00 -20.91
C LYS A 263 21.43 25.43 -22.35
N THR A 264 20.38 25.72 -23.12
CA THR A 264 20.46 26.37 -24.44
C THR A 264 20.97 27.81 -24.29
N ALA A 265 20.59 28.51 -23.21
CA ALA A 265 21.04 29.86 -22.86
C ALA A 265 22.33 29.94 -22.00
N LYS A 266 23.00 28.82 -21.70
CA LYS A 266 24.16 28.69 -20.78
C LYS A 266 24.00 29.37 -19.39
N LYS A 267 22.89 29.13 -18.69
CA LYS A 267 22.66 29.66 -17.34
C LYS A 267 22.27 28.53 -16.38
N ASP A 268 22.73 28.56 -15.13
CA ASP A 268 22.31 27.64 -14.07
C ASP A 268 21.33 28.36 -13.12
N LEU A 269 20.28 27.65 -12.66
CA LEU A 269 19.22 28.20 -11.81
C LEU A 269 19.25 27.58 -10.42
N ILE A 270 19.34 28.40 -9.37
CA ILE A 270 19.19 28.02 -7.96
C ILE A 270 17.95 28.74 -7.42
N VAL A 271 17.02 28.00 -6.82
CA VAL A 271 15.89 28.60 -6.09
C VAL A 271 16.36 28.87 -4.68
N CYS A 272 16.14 30.08 -4.18
CA CYS A 272 16.35 30.38 -2.77
C CYS A 272 14.99 30.49 -2.08
N SER A 273 14.77 29.69 -1.04
CA SER A 273 13.79 30.00 -0.01
C SER A 273 14.39 31.10 0.87
N ALA A 274 13.68 32.23 0.98
CA ALA A 274 13.93 33.23 2.01
C ALA A 274 12.79 33.14 3.03
#